data_AF-A0A4Y7S219-F1
#
_entry.id   AF-A0A4Y7S219-F1
#
_cell.length_a   1.000
_cell.length_b   1.000
_cell.length_c   1.000
_cell.angle_alpha   90.00
_cell.angle_beta   90.00
_cell.angle_gamma   90.00
#
_symmetry.space_group_name_H-M   'P 1'
#
loop_
_entity.id
_entity.type
_entity.pdbx_description
1 polymer ?
#
loop_
_entity_poly.entity_id
_entity_poly.type
_entity_poly.pdbx_seq_one_letter_code
_entity_poly.pdbx_strand_id
1 'polypeptide(L)'
;MPKIVYPDKPEWGPLEKVVGEKCKNFMFMGMVAIGEIWVFLYKHVDTRRYLNLDGMSRAYASTNGKYSPVEIEQALEWVFA
;
A
#
# COMPACT_ATOMS: atom_id res chain seq x y z
N MET A 1 4.55 2.69 -16.42
CA MET A 1 4.05 2.63 -15.02
C MET A 1 2.58 2.26 -15.08
N PRO A 2 2.07 1.39 -14.19
CA PRO A 2 0.65 1.06 -14.16
C PRO A 2 -0.19 2.32 -13.91
N LYS A 3 -1.38 2.37 -14.49
CA LYS A 3 -2.32 3.48 -14.29
C LYS A 3 -2.86 3.42 -12.85
N ILE A 4 -2.80 4.54 -12.14
CA ILE A 4 -3.45 4.68 -10.84
C ILE A 4 -4.95 4.93 -11.06
N VAL A 5 -5.77 4.22 -10.30
CA VAL A 5 -7.22 4.34 -10.26
C VAL A 5 -7.62 4.88 -8.88
N TYR A 6 -8.57 5.81 -8.88
CA TYR A 6 -9.11 6.42 -7.66
C TYR A 6 -10.58 5.97 -7.53
N PRO A 7 -10.89 4.99 -6.67
CA PRO A 7 -12.27 4.59 -6.40
C PRO A 7 -13.02 5.69 -5.63
N ASP A 8 -14.37 5.68 -5.72
CA ASP A 8 -15.23 6.60 -4.97
C ASP A 8 -15.06 6.47 -3.45
N LYS A 9 -14.71 5.26 -2.99
CA LYS A 9 -14.41 4.97 -1.59
C LYS A 9 -13.02 4.33 -1.48
N PRO A 10 -12.15 4.84 -0.58
CA PRO A 10 -10.88 4.20 -0.31
C PRO A 10 -11.10 2.82 0.32
N GLU A 11 -10.30 1.84 -0.12
CA GLU A 11 -10.24 0.53 0.52
C GLU A 11 -9.23 0.60 1.64
N TRP A 12 -9.67 0.47 2.89
CA TRP A 12 -8.82 0.56 4.08
C TRP A 12 -8.57 -0.78 4.75
N GLY A 13 -9.38 -1.81 4.46
CA GLY A 13 -9.36 -3.10 5.14
C GLY A 13 -7.97 -3.77 5.15
N PRO A 14 -7.21 -3.78 4.04
CA PRO A 14 -5.86 -4.32 4.03
C PRO A 14 -4.90 -3.56 4.96
N LEU A 15 -4.98 -2.23 5.00
CA LEU A 15 -4.13 -1.43 5.88
C LEU A 15 -4.49 -1.65 7.35
N GLU A 16 -5.78 -1.62 7.67
CA GLU A 16 -6.29 -1.85 9.04
C GLU A 16 -5.85 -3.19 9.61
N LYS A 17 -5.82 -4.26 8.79
CA LYS A 17 -5.31 -5.57 9.21
C LYS A 17 -3.83 -5.56 9.58
N VAL A 18 -3.01 -4.74 8.91
CA VAL A 18 -1.56 -4.70 9.11
C VAL A 18 -1.17 -3.79 10.26
N VAL A 19 -1.73 -2.57 10.31
CA VAL A 19 -1.29 -1.53 11.26
C VAL A 19 -2.33 -1.17 12.34
N GLY A 20 -3.51 -1.80 12.31
CA GLY A 20 -4.60 -1.51 13.25
C GLY A 20 -5.02 -0.05 13.19
N GLU A 21 -5.26 0.54 14.36
CA GLU A 21 -5.66 1.95 14.50
C GLU A 21 -4.63 2.96 13.96
N LYS A 22 -3.38 2.54 13.73
CA LYS A 22 -2.37 3.41 13.09
C LYS A 22 -2.69 3.68 11.63
N CYS A 23 -3.69 3.03 11.04
CA CYS A 23 -4.18 3.32 9.68
C CYS A 23 -4.54 4.81 9.50
N LYS A 24 -4.98 5.49 10.56
CA LYS A 24 -5.24 6.94 10.58
C LYS A 24 -4.03 7.82 10.26
N ASN A 25 -2.82 7.27 10.37
CA ASN A 25 -1.57 7.96 10.03
C ASN A 25 -1.19 7.76 8.56
N PHE A 26 -2.09 7.23 7.73
CA PHE A 26 -1.88 7.02 6.31
C PHE A 26 -2.93 7.75 5.48
N MET A 27 -2.56 8.05 4.24
CA MET A 27 -3.45 8.56 3.21
C MET A 27 -3.60 7.51 2.12
N PHE A 28 -4.82 7.26 1.69
CA PHE A 28 -5.09 6.41 0.54
C PHE A 28 -4.80 7.19 -0.75
N MET A 29 -3.90 6.67 -1.58
CA MET A 29 -3.39 7.33 -2.78
C MET A 29 -3.92 6.70 -4.09
N GLY A 30 -4.92 5.83 -3.99
CA GLY A 30 -5.46 5.07 -5.11
C GLY A 30 -5.00 3.62 -5.12
N MET A 31 -5.23 2.97 -6.26
CA MET A 31 -4.87 1.58 -6.48
C MET A 31 -4.32 1.36 -7.90
N VAL A 32 -3.55 0.30 -8.09
CA VAL A 32 -3.00 -0.10 -9.38
C VAL A 32 -3.30 -1.57 -9.65
N ALA A 33 -3.57 -1.91 -10.91
CA ALA A 33 -3.71 -3.30 -11.33
C ALA A 33 -2.35 -3.87 -11.74
N ILE A 34 -2.01 -5.05 -11.23
CA ILE A 34 -0.82 -5.83 -11.58
C ILE A 34 -1.30 -7.24 -11.93
N GLY A 35 -1.47 -7.50 -13.22
CA GLY A 35 -2.19 -8.69 -13.67
C GLY A 35 -3.64 -8.66 -13.15
N GLU A 36 -4.04 -9.69 -12.42
CA GLU A 36 -5.38 -9.82 -11.81
C GLU A 36 -5.46 -9.26 -10.39
N ILE A 37 -4.35 -8.76 -9.84
CA ILE A 37 -4.27 -8.28 -8.46
C ILE A 37 -4.38 -6.75 -8.43
N TRP A 38 -5.23 -6.24 -7.53
CA TRP A 38 -5.24 -4.84 -7.15
C TRP A 38 -4.30 -4.59 -5.98
N VAL A 39 -3.38 -3.65 -6.15
CA VAL A 39 -2.52 -3.14 -5.08
C VAL A 39 -2.96 -1.73 -4.69
N PHE A 40 -3.31 -1.59 -3.43
CA PHE A 40 -3.73 -0.35 -2.77
C PHE A 40 -2.51 0.41 -2.27
N LEU A 41 -2.49 1.72 -2.50
CA LEU A 41 -1.34 2.57 -2.24
C LEU A 41 -1.60 3.42 -1.00
N TYR A 42 -0.95 3.11 0.12
CA TYR A 42 -1.09 3.88 1.36
C TYR A 42 0.19 4.68 1.62
N LYS A 43 0.08 6.00 1.73
CA LYS A 43 1.21 6.87 2.03
C LYS A 43 1.19 7.28 3.49
N HIS A 44 2.22 6.92 4.24
CA HIS A 44 2.36 7.35 5.62
C HIS A 44 2.49 8.89 5.68
N VAL A 45 1.78 9.53 6.60
CA VAL A 45 1.64 10.99 6.67
C VAL A 45 2.99 11.65 6.95
N ASP A 46 3.73 11.13 7.93
CA ASP A 46 4.98 11.74 8.41
C ASP A 46 6.18 11.40 7.52
N THR A 47 6.46 10.10 7.36
CA THR A 47 7.64 9.62 6.60
C THR A 47 7.48 9.78 5.09
N ARG A 48 6.26 10.02 4.60
CA ARG A 48 5.90 10.12 3.17
C ARG A 48 6.18 8.85 2.37
N ARG A 49 6.52 7.75 3.04
CA ARG A 49 6.82 6.45 2.42
C ARG A 49 5.53 5.66 2.20
N TYR A 50 5.57 4.78 1.21
CA TYR A 50 4.41 3.99 0.81
C TYR A 50 4.45 2.60 1.43
N LEU A 51 3.31 2.18 1.97
CA LEU A 51 2.98 0.79 2.21
C LEU A 51 1.99 0.39 1.10
N ASN A 52 2.42 -0.48 0.18
CA ASN A 52 1.54 -0.96 -0.89
C ASN A 52 1.07 -2.37 -0.56
N LEU A 53 -0.24 -2.59 -0.50
CA LEU A 53 -0.82 -3.87 -0.08
C LEU A 53 -1.85 -4.35 -1.09
N ASP A 54 -2.01 -5.67 -1.26
CA ASP A 54 -3.16 -6.22 -1.97
C ASP A 54 -4.37 -6.47 -1.06
N GLY A 55 -5.45 -7.04 -1.61
CA GLY A 55 -6.66 -7.39 -0.85
C GLY A 55 -6.45 -8.44 0.26
N MET A 56 -5.34 -9.18 0.20
CA MET A 56 -4.93 -10.16 1.20
C MET A 56 -3.91 -9.60 2.19
N SER A 57 -3.63 -8.29 2.14
CA SER A 57 -2.64 -7.61 3.00
C SER A 57 -1.19 -8.04 2.74
N ARG A 58 -0.88 -8.59 1.56
CA ARG A 58 0.49 -8.89 1.13
C ARG A 58 1.16 -7.62 0.64
N ALA A 59 2.43 -7.41 1.00
CA ALA A 59 3.15 -6.18 0.72
C ALA A 59 3.91 -6.21 -0.61
N TYR A 60 4.05 -5.02 -1.22
CA TYR A 60 4.76 -4.84 -2.48
C TYR A 60 5.68 -3.61 -2.47
N ALA A 61 6.92 -3.80 -2.93
CA ALA A 61 7.83 -2.70 -3.24
C ALA A 61 7.57 -2.19 -4.64
N SER A 62 7.56 -0.86 -4.83
CA SER A 62 7.49 -0.24 -6.15
C SER A 62 8.87 0.28 -6.57
N THR A 63 9.45 -0.33 -7.61
CA THR A 63 10.74 0.09 -8.18
C THR A 63 10.57 0.33 -9.67
N ASN A 64 10.83 1.57 -10.13
CA ASN A 64 10.64 1.97 -11.53
C ASN A 64 9.24 1.64 -12.09
N GLY A 65 8.22 1.76 -11.24
CA GLY A 65 6.83 1.46 -11.61
C GLY A 65 6.52 -0.03 -11.78
N LYS A 66 7.41 -0.93 -11.36
CA LYS A 66 7.12 -2.36 -11.20
C LYS A 66 6.88 -2.66 -9.73
N TYR A 67 5.95 -3.55 -9.47
CA TYR A 67 5.62 -3.99 -8.12
C TYR A 67 6.09 -5.42 -7.92
N SER A 68 6.89 -5.64 -6.88
CA SER A 68 7.41 -6.95 -6.51
C SER A 68 7.00 -7.26 -5.08
N PRO A 69 6.58 -8.51 -4.79
CA PRO A 69 6.21 -8.89 -3.44
C PRO A 69 7.40 -8.76 -2.49
N VAL A 70 7.12 -8.35 -1.26
CA VAL A 70 8.09 -8.27 -0.16
C VAL A 70 7.44 -8.75 1.13
N GLU A 71 8.25 -9.14 2.10
CA GLU A 71 7.77 -9.48 3.44
C GLU A 71 7.15 -8.25 4.11
N ILE A 72 6.09 -8.47 4.88
CA ILE A 72 5.32 -7.38 5.50
C ILE A 72 6.16 -6.64 6.54
N GLU A 73 6.96 -7.36 7.32
CA GLU A 73 7.87 -6.81 8.33
C GLU A 73 8.88 -5.86 7.67
N GLN A 74 9.47 -6.28 6.55
CA GLN A 74 10.43 -5.45 5.82
C GLN A 74 9.78 -4.16 5.28
N ALA A 75 8.56 -4.26 4.77
CA ALA A 75 7.83 -3.10 4.28
C ALA A 75 7.50 -2.11 5.42
N LEU A 76 7.15 -2.63 6.61
CA LEU A 76 6.88 -1.81 7.79
C LEU A 76 8.14 -1.11 8.30
N GLU A 77 9.27 -1.81 8.36
CA GLU A 77 10.57 -1.20 8.68
C GLU A 77 10.88 -0.04 7.73
N TRP A 78 10.70 -0.22 6.42
CA TRP A 78 10.91 0.85 5.46
C TRP A 78 9.96 2.02 5.68
N VAL A 79 8.70 1.78 6.05
CA VAL A 79 7.72 2.86 6.23
C VAL A 79 8.01 3.69 7.47
N PHE A 80 8.48 3.06 8.56
CA PHE A 80 8.65 3.70 9.87
C PHE A 80 10.10 4.11 10.21
N ALA A 81 11.09 3.73 9.39
CA ALA A 81 12.48 4.19 9.56
C ALA A 81 12.69 5.67 9.25
#